data_AF-A0A620SP37-F1
#
_entry.id   AF-A0A620SP37-F1
#
_cell.length_a   1.000
_cell.length_b   1.000
_cell.length_c   1.000
_cell.angle_alpha   90.00
_cell.angle_beta   90.00
_cell.angle_gamma   90.00
#
_symmetry.space_group_name_H-M   'P 1'
#
loop_
_entity.id
_entity.type
_entity.pdbx_description
1 polymer ?
#
loop_
_entity_poly.entity_id
_entity_poly.type
_entity_poly.pdbx_seq_one_letter_code
_entity_poly.pdbx_strand_id
1 'polypeptide(L)'
;MSGKPAARQGDMTQVGGPIVQGSAGVLIGAPTGVACSVCPTGEASPKYGNPVNPLLGAKVLPGETDIALPGPLPFVLSRAYSSYRTKTPAPVGLCGPGWKLPSDLWLQLRGDGLILNDNGGRSVHFEPLAPGEIQYSRSESFWLARGGAASQHNSHPLSVMWGMLPEAVRLCPHIYLATNSPQGPWWVLGWAERVPGADEALPAPLPPYRVLTGVVDGYGRRLTYHRDGAYGGAVTAVTDSTGRRYRLVLTTQAQRAAQAASASSSSLSPAPSSFPSFSSPPSPRSPSSWSETLPVTACGEDSGIRLSAVWLVEDPACPDALPPQPLVRYGYTARGELEAVYDRSGAEVRRFEYDAGQPGRMTAHRYAGRPASRYRYDDAGRVTEQVNPEGLGYAFAYEKNKITVTDSLGRREVLHTEGEGGLKRVVMKEQADGSVIRSGYDGSGRLEWRTDAAGRKTTY
;
A
#
# COMPACT_ATOMS: atom_id res chain seq x y z
N MET A 1 -38.94 -21.17 14.25
CA MET A 1 -38.30 -22.40 13.73
C MET A 1 -37.39 -22.03 12.58
N SER A 2 -36.09 -22.31 12.76
CA SER A 2 -34.97 -22.31 11.80
C SER A 2 -34.68 -21.04 10.98
N GLY A 3 -33.82 -20.19 11.54
CA GLY A 3 -33.03 -19.24 10.76
C GLY A 3 -32.07 -19.99 9.84
N LYS A 4 -31.94 -19.53 8.59
CA LYS A 4 -30.96 -20.06 7.66
C LYS A 4 -29.57 -19.49 8.02
N PRO A 5 -28.52 -20.32 8.12
CA PRO A 5 -27.20 -19.88 8.56
C PRO A 5 -26.50 -19.02 7.50
N ALA A 6 -25.70 -18.07 8.00
CA ALA A 6 -24.68 -17.35 7.25
C ALA A 6 -23.70 -18.34 6.59
N ALA A 7 -23.33 -18.07 5.33
CA ALA A 7 -22.37 -18.87 4.58
C ALA A 7 -21.04 -18.97 5.35
N ARG A 8 -20.46 -20.17 5.39
CA ARG A 8 -19.22 -20.49 6.10
C ARG A 8 -18.00 -20.14 5.25
N GLN A 9 -16.91 -19.82 5.94
CA GLN A 9 -15.57 -19.72 5.38
C GLN A 9 -15.15 -21.11 4.86
N GLY A 10 -15.28 -21.34 3.55
CA GLY A 10 -15.02 -22.64 2.91
C GLY A 10 -15.68 -22.87 1.56
N ASP A 11 -16.65 -22.05 1.14
CA ASP A 11 -17.32 -22.25 -0.14
C ASP A 11 -16.48 -21.72 -1.31
N MET A 12 -15.60 -22.60 -1.79
CA MET A 12 -15.20 -22.80 -3.19
C MET A 12 -14.86 -21.52 -3.99
N THR A 13 -13.60 -21.12 -3.84
CA THR A 13 -12.74 -20.58 -4.88
C THR A 13 -13.06 -21.15 -6.28
N GLN A 14 -13.28 -20.28 -7.28
CA GLN A 14 -12.91 -20.70 -8.64
C GLN A 14 -11.39 -20.77 -8.71
N VAL A 15 -10.90 -21.98 -8.98
CA VAL A 15 -9.51 -22.20 -9.39
C VAL A 15 -9.23 -21.36 -10.62
N GLY A 16 -8.31 -20.40 -10.52
CA GLY A 16 -7.77 -19.64 -11.66
C GLY A 16 -8.32 -18.23 -11.91
N GLY A 17 -9.21 -17.69 -11.06
CA GLY A 17 -9.72 -16.30 -11.19
C GLY A 17 -9.44 -15.42 -9.95
N PRO A 18 -9.30 -14.09 -10.11
CA PRO A 18 -9.24 -13.18 -8.96
C PRO A 18 -10.61 -13.10 -8.27
N ILE A 19 -10.62 -13.27 -6.94
CA ILE A 19 -11.80 -13.04 -6.10
C ILE A 19 -12.05 -11.52 -6.05
N VAL A 20 -13.15 -11.07 -6.65
CA VAL A 20 -13.60 -9.67 -6.60
C VAL A 20 -14.90 -9.61 -5.82
N GLN A 21 -14.79 -9.31 -4.53
CA GLN A 21 -15.92 -8.74 -3.79
C GLN A 21 -15.37 -7.78 -2.72
N GLY A 22 -15.02 -6.58 -3.17
CA GLY A 22 -14.67 -5.45 -2.31
C GLY A 22 -15.89 -4.58 -2.05
N SER A 23 -16.02 -4.09 -0.81
CA SER A 23 -16.97 -3.01 -0.49
C SER A 23 -16.68 -1.76 -1.33
N ALA A 24 -17.65 -0.85 -1.50
CA ALA A 24 -17.45 0.40 -2.23
C ALA A 24 -16.39 1.35 -1.61
N GLY A 25 -15.91 1.06 -0.38
CA GLY A 25 -14.75 1.71 0.25
C GLY A 25 -13.42 0.98 0.06
N VAL A 26 -13.43 -0.19 -0.58
CA VAL A 26 -12.23 -0.88 -1.08
C VAL A 26 -11.94 -0.29 -2.45
N LEU A 27 -10.73 0.24 -2.60
CA LEU A 27 -10.22 0.81 -3.84
C LEU A 27 -10.53 -0.12 -5.02
N ILE A 28 -11.49 0.23 -5.86
CA ILE A 28 -11.46 -0.20 -7.27
C ILE A 28 -10.27 0.56 -7.85
N GLY A 29 -9.17 -0.15 -8.03
CA GLY A 29 -7.86 0.44 -8.27
C GLY A 29 -6.88 0.33 -7.10
N ALA A 30 -7.10 -0.52 -6.08
CA ALA A 30 -5.97 -1.08 -5.32
C ALA A 30 -5.11 -1.80 -6.37
N PRO A 31 -3.97 -1.23 -6.78
CA PRO A 31 -3.26 -1.73 -7.93
C PRO A 31 -2.69 -3.07 -7.51
N THR A 32 -3.14 -4.13 -8.20
CA THR A 32 -2.41 -5.38 -8.29
C THR A 32 -0.95 -5.08 -8.62
N GLY A 33 -0.05 -5.39 -7.70
CA GLY A 33 1.36 -5.06 -7.80
C GLY A 33 1.63 -3.58 -8.00
N VAL A 34 2.88 -3.25 -8.25
CA VAL A 34 3.26 -1.92 -8.69
C VAL A 34 2.55 -1.73 -10.02
N ALA A 35 1.47 -0.94 -10.03
CA ALA A 35 1.06 -0.29 -11.24
C ALA A 35 2.19 0.68 -11.56
N CYS A 36 3.13 0.32 -12.42
CA CYS A 36 3.52 1.32 -13.40
C CYS A 36 2.19 1.75 -14.02
N SER A 37 1.97 3.03 -14.27
CA SER A 37 0.69 3.57 -14.77
C SER A 37 0.22 2.86 -16.06
N VAL A 38 1.10 2.04 -16.62
CA VAL A 38 1.08 1.38 -17.91
C VAL A 38 1.89 0.07 -17.88
N CYS A 39 2.09 -0.51 -16.69
CA CYS A 39 2.45 -1.93 -16.57
C CYS A 39 1.16 -2.72 -16.86
N PRO A 40 1.13 -3.61 -17.86
CA PRO A 40 -0.11 -4.26 -18.22
C PRO A 40 -0.63 -5.00 -16.98
N THR A 41 -1.89 -4.85 -16.61
CA THR A 41 -2.55 -5.75 -15.65
C THR A 41 -3.63 -6.56 -16.35
N GLY A 42 -3.78 -6.36 -17.67
CA GLY A 42 -4.60 -7.20 -18.55
C GLY A 42 -3.88 -8.48 -18.98
N GLU A 43 -4.51 -9.26 -19.87
CA GLU A 43 -3.95 -10.48 -20.50
C GLU A 43 -2.55 -10.31 -21.11
N ALA A 44 -2.13 -9.06 -21.29
CA ALA A 44 -0.82 -8.72 -21.80
C ALA A 44 0.33 -8.87 -20.84
N SER A 45 0.06 -8.94 -19.53
CA SER A 45 1.12 -9.10 -18.56
C SER A 45 1.42 -10.53 -18.20
N PRO A 46 2.70 -10.83 -17.92
CA PRO A 46 3.06 -12.11 -17.37
C PRO A 46 2.35 -12.34 -16.02
N LYS A 47 1.54 -13.40 -15.94
CA LYS A 47 0.85 -13.84 -14.70
C LYS A 47 1.75 -14.65 -13.77
N TYR A 48 3.00 -14.91 -14.17
CA TYR A 48 3.94 -15.71 -13.42
C TYR A 48 4.77 -14.84 -12.47
N GLY A 49 5.31 -15.47 -11.43
CA GLY A 49 6.10 -14.76 -10.42
C GLY A 49 5.29 -13.84 -9.52
N ASN A 50 3.96 -13.94 -9.42
CA ASN A 50 3.23 -13.23 -8.35
C ASN A 50 3.79 -13.70 -6.99
N PRO A 51 4.32 -12.82 -6.13
CA PRO A 51 4.11 -11.37 -6.05
C PRO A 51 5.34 -10.50 -6.40
N VAL A 52 6.02 -10.78 -7.50
CA VAL A 52 7.18 -10.09 -8.10
C VAL A 52 6.73 -9.47 -9.44
N ASN A 53 7.09 -8.20 -9.64
CA ASN A 53 6.96 -7.52 -10.92
C ASN A 53 8.28 -7.68 -11.69
N PRO A 54 8.33 -8.49 -12.77
CA PRO A 54 9.57 -8.76 -13.50
C PRO A 54 10.09 -7.55 -14.30
N LEU A 55 9.26 -6.55 -14.61
CA LEU A 55 9.73 -5.35 -15.32
C LEU A 55 10.60 -4.48 -14.42
N LEU A 56 10.21 -4.37 -13.16
CA LEU A 56 10.90 -3.55 -12.15
C LEU A 56 11.87 -4.38 -11.30
N GLY A 57 11.76 -5.70 -11.36
CA GLY A 57 12.40 -6.62 -10.41
C GLY A 57 11.93 -6.37 -8.97
N ALA A 58 10.72 -5.89 -8.78
CA ALA A 58 10.24 -5.49 -7.46
C ALA A 58 9.35 -6.57 -6.85
N LYS A 59 9.58 -6.90 -5.58
CA LYS A 59 8.61 -7.63 -4.76
C LYS A 59 7.48 -6.66 -4.38
N VAL A 60 6.23 -7.03 -4.63
CA VAL A 60 5.08 -6.17 -4.35
C VAL A 60 3.95 -6.93 -3.67
N LEU A 61 3.43 -6.45 -2.55
CA LEU A 61 2.14 -6.89 -2.00
C LEU A 61 1.14 -5.74 -2.17
N PRO A 62 0.10 -5.88 -3.00
CA PRO A 62 -0.73 -4.73 -3.38
C PRO A 62 -1.75 -4.25 -2.35
N GLY A 63 -2.13 -5.11 -1.39
CA GLY A 63 -3.24 -4.80 -0.50
C GLY A 63 -3.50 -5.91 0.51
N GLU A 64 -2.60 -6.05 1.48
CA GLU A 64 -2.80 -6.90 2.65
C GLU A 64 -3.85 -6.26 3.55
N THR A 65 -5.09 -6.75 3.47
CA THR A 65 -6.17 -6.32 4.37
C THR A 65 -6.00 -6.98 5.73
N ASP A 66 -5.94 -6.15 6.77
CA ASP A 66 -5.82 -6.56 8.16
C ASP A 66 -7.16 -6.43 8.91
N ILE A 67 -7.90 -5.34 8.67
CA ILE A 67 -9.20 -5.09 9.28
C ILE A 67 -10.16 -4.50 8.24
N ALA A 68 -11.38 -5.02 8.21
CA ALA A 68 -12.52 -4.38 7.57
C ALA A 68 -13.78 -4.71 8.38
N LEU A 69 -14.47 -3.71 8.89
CA LEU A 69 -15.80 -3.90 9.47
C LEU A 69 -16.86 -3.43 8.45
N PRO A 70 -17.96 -4.19 8.25
CA PRO A 70 -18.99 -3.80 7.30
C PRO A 70 -19.56 -2.40 7.59
N GLY A 71 -19.80 -1.62 6.54
CA GLY A 71 -20.36 -0.28 6.62
C GLY A 71 -20.48 0.32 5.20
N PRO A 72 -21.24 1.41 5.01
CA PRO A 72 -21.46 1.99 3.68
C PRO A 72 -20.19 2.61 3.08
N LEU A 73 -19.45 3.36 3.88
CA LEU A 73 -18.05 3.75 3.65
C LEU A 73 -17.26 3.36 4.91
N PRO A 74 -16.75 2.11 4.96
CA PRO A 74 -16.11 1.56 6.15
C PRO A 74 -14.65 1.99 6.24
N PHE A 75 -14.09 1.97 7.46
CA PHE A 75 -12.65 1.96 7.60
C PHE A 75 -12.10 0.58 7.28
N VAL A 76 -11.32 0.52 6.20
CA VAL A 76 -10.54 -0.66 5.81
C VAL A 76 -9.07 -0.35 6.04
N LEU A 77 -8.45 -1.09 6.95
CA LEU A 77 -7.02 -1.04 7.13
C LEU A 77 -6.38 -2.10 6.24
N SER A 78 -5.81 -1.63 5.14
CA SER A 78 -4.98 -2.41 4.23
C SER A 78 -3.58 -1.83 4.15
N ARG A 79 -2.61 -2.65 3.77
CA ARG A 79 -1.23 -2.20 3.55
C ARG A 79 -0.71 -2.70 2.22
N ALA A 80 0.03 -1.86 1.52
CA ALA A 80 0.80 -2.25 0.37
C ALA A 80 2.28 -2.35 0.75
N TYR A 81 3.00 -3.33 0.21
CA TYR A 81 4.44 -3.44 0.28
C TYR A 81 5.04 -3.31 -1.11
N SER A 82 6.16 -2.59 -1.25
CA SER A 82 6.98 -2.61 -2.45
C SER A 82 8.46 -2.58 -2.08
N SER A 83 9.26 -3.44 -2.71
CA SER A 83 10.73 -3.36 -2.66
C SER A 83 11.30 -2.39 -3.70
N TYR A 84 10.46 -1.83 -4.59
CA TYR A 84 10.90 -0.94 -5.64
C TYR A 84 11.42 0.39 -5.08
N ARG A 85 12.53 0.87 -5.64
CA ARG A 85 13.16 2.14 -5.25
C ARG A 85 12.89 3.18 -6.32
N THR A 86 12.21 4.26 -5.95
CA THR A 86 12.06 5.45 -6.80
C THR A 86 13.21 6.43 -6.53
N LYS A 87 13.45 7.38 -7.44
CA LYS A 87 14.48 8.42 -7.25
C LYS A 87 14.15 9.37 -6.08
N THR A 88 12.87 9.51 -5.76
CA THR A 88 12.35 10.35 -4.68
C THR A 88 11.43 9.49 -3.80
N PRO A 89 11.99 8.63 -2.93
CA PRO A 89 11.19 7.72 -2.14
C PRO A 89 10.32 8.51 -1.14
N ALA A 90 9.05 8.12 -1.03
CA ALA A 90 8.16 8.69 -0.02
C ALA A 90 8.59 8.23 1.37
N PRO A 91 8.54 9.09 2.42
CA PRO A 91 8.97 8.76 3.78
C PRO A 91 8.44 7.43 4.30
N VAL A 92 9.16 6.83 5.25
CA VAL A 92 8.75 5.56 5.86
C VAL A 92 7.45 5.77 6.65
N GLY A 93 6.43 4.99 6.31
CA GLY A 93 5.10 5.06 6.93
C GLY A 93 5.02 4.31 8.27
N LEU A 94 3.83 4.28 8.86
CA LEU A 94 3.59 3.68 10.18
C LEU A 94 3.81 2.15 10.25
N CYS A 95 3.89 1.47 9.11
CA CYS A 95 4.18 0.04 9.04
C CYS A 95 5.66 -0.25 8.74
N GLY A 96 6.52 0.77 8.73
CA GLY A 96 7.95 0.61 8.51
C GLY A 96 8.34 0.55 7.02
N PRO A 97 9.64 0.32 6.75
CA PRO A 97 10.19 0.52 5.42
C PRO A 97 9.56 -0.40 4.36
N GLY A 98 9.29 0.14 3.18
CA GLY A 98 8.63 -0.55 2.08
C GLY A 98 7.11 -0.70 2.21
N TRP A 99 6.53 -0.46 3.38
CA TRP A 99 5.08 -0.51 3.61
C TRP A 99 4.41 0.86 3.46
N LYS A 100 3.19 0.85 2.92
CA LYS A 100 2.35 2.04 2.73
C LYS A 100 0.91 1.75 3.16
N LEU A 101 0.32 2.74 3.81
CA LEU A 101 -1.10 2.77 4.18
C LEU A 101 -1.91 3.63 3.21
N PRO A 102 -3.21 3.37 3.04
CA PRO A 102 -4.12 4.30 2.35
C PRO A 102 -4.05 5.73 2.89
N SER A 103 -3.79 5.89 4.19
CA SER A 103 -3.65 7.18 4.87
C SER A 103 -2.34 7.93 4.58
N ASP A 104 -1.38 7.28 3.93
CA ASP A 104 -0.08 7.87 3.60
C ASP A 104 -0.13 8.70 2.30
N LEU A 105 -1.31 8.84 1.70
CA LEU A 105 -1.55 9.72 0.55
C LEU A 105 -1.26 11.18 0.93
N TRP A 106 -0.39 11.84 0.16
CA TRP A 106 -0.03 13.24 0.39
C TRP A 106 0.40 13.96 -0.89
N LEU A 107 0.28 15.28 -0.89
CA LEU A 107 0.56 16.17 -2.02
C LEU A 107 1.65 17.16 -1.62
N GLN A 108 2.70 17.30 -2.44
CA GLN A 108 3.68 18.36 -2.32
C GLN A 108 3.27 19.55 -3.18
N LEU A 109 3.39 20.75 -2.63
CA LEU A 109 3.16 22.01 -3.32
C LEU A 109 4.52 22.63 -3.64
N ARG A 110 4.86 22.73 -4.92
CA ARG A 110 6.08 23.39 -5.40
C ARG A 110 5.70 24.61 -6.22
N GLY A 111 6.64 25.55 -6.38
CA GLY A 111 6.39 26.77 -7.16
C GLY A 111 6.10 26.48 -8.64
N ASP A 112 6.62 25.38 -9.16
CA ASP A 112 6.55 24.94 -10.55
C ASP A 112 5.59 23.75 -10.79
N GLY A 113 4.96 23.21 -9.75
CA GLY A 113 4.08 22.05 -9.90
C GLY A 113 3.59 21.40 -8.62
N LEU A 114 2.84 20.31 -8.82
CA LEU A 114 2.24 19.50 -7.78
C LEU A 114 2.75 18.06 -7.88
N ILE A 115 3.07 17.43 -6.75
CA ILE A 115 3.49 16.02 -6.72
C ILE A 115 2.62 15.25 -5.75
N LEU A 116 1.71 14.43 -6.28
CA LEU A 116 0.89 13.51 -5.50
C LEU A 116 1.68 12.23 -5.26
N ASN A 117 1.84 11.85 -4.00
CA ASN A 117 2.41 10.56 -3.65
C ASN A 117 1.26 9.63 -3.26
N ASP A 118 1.06 8.57 -4.05
CA ASP A 118 -0.03 7.62 -3.86
C ASP A 118 0.22 6.63 -2.70
N ASN A 119 -0.81 5.88 -2.35
CA ASN A 119 -0.72 4.83 -1.31
C ASN A 119 0.04 3.58 -1.76
N GLY A 120 0.47 3.51 -3.03
CA GLY A 120 1.40 2.51 -3.56
C GLY A 120 2.86 2.96 -3.49
N GLY A 121 3.12 4.19 -3.00
CA GLY A 121 4.46 4.77 -2.92
C GLY A 121 4.98 5.34 -4.24
N ARG A 122 4.10 5.59 -5.23
CA ARG A 122 4.45 6.27 -6.48
C ARG A 122 4.32 7.78 -6.32
N SER A 123 5.13 8.51 -7.09
CA SER A 123 5.01 9.96 -7.24
C SER A 123 4.39 10.27 -8.61
N VAL A 124 3.34 11.06 -8.62
CA VAL A 124 2.60 11.51 -9.80
C VAL A 124 2.69 13.02 -9.90
N HIS A 125 3.12 13.51 -11.05
CA HIS A 125 3.35 14.94 -11.28
C HIS A 125 2.16 15.58 -11.99
N PHE A 126 1.80 16.78 -11.54
CA PHE A 126 0.72 17.61 -12.07
C PHE A 126 1.21 19.05 -12.21
N GLU A 127 0.56 19.81 -13.10
CA GLU A 127 0.77 21.24 -13.19
C GLU A 127 0.12 21.96 -11.99
N PRO A 128 0.52 23.20 -11.66
CA PRO A 128 -0.18 23.99 -10.65
C PRO A 128 -1.66 24.19 -11.00
N LEU A 129 -2.54 24.05 -10.00
CA LEU A 129 -3.98 24.25 -10.17
C LEU A 129 -4.44 25.58 -9.58
N ALA A 130 -5.22 26.34 -10.33
CA ALA A 130 -5.98 27.48 -9.83
C ALA A 130 -7.12 27.02 -8.89
N PRO A 131 -7.62 27.88 -7.98
CA PRO A 131 -8.79 27.56 -7.17
C PRO A 131 -9.99 27.13 -8.03
N GLY A 132 -10.59 25.98 -7.70
CA GLY A 132 -11.71 25.39 -8.45
C GLY A 132 -11.31 24.56 -9.67
N GLU A 133 -10.04 24.53 -10.07
CA GLU A 133 -9.58 23.82 -11.25
C GLU A 133 -9.49 22.30 -11.03
N ILE A 134 -9.72 21.55 -12.10
CA ILE A 134 -9.62 20.09 -12.16
C ILE A 134 -8.73 19.70 -13.33
N GLN A 135 -7.72 18.87 -13.08
CA GLN A 135 -6.86 18.28 -14.10
C GLN A 135 -7.00 16.76 -14.10
N TYR A 136 -7.11 16.18 -15.30
CA TYR A 136 -7.11 14.73 -15.51
C TYR A 136 -5.78 14.27 -16.08
N SER A 137 -5.11 13.36 -15.39
CA SER A 137 -3.95 12.65 -15.91
C SER A 137 -4.40 11.39 -16.65
N ARG A 138 -4.24 11.38 -17.97
CA ARG A 138 -4.63 10.25 -18.84
C ARG A 138 -3.74 9.02 -18.64
N SER A 139 -2.45 9.21 -18.37
CA SER A 139 -1.51 8.12 -18.11
C SER A 139 -1.78 7.45 -16.77
N GLU A 140 -2.32 8.20 -15.81
CA GLU A 140 -2.60 7.73 -14.45
C GLU A 140 -4.06 7.33 -14.25
N SER A 141 -4.92 7.66 -15.22
CA SER A 141 -6.38 7.53 -15.14
C SER A 141 -6.93 8.15 -13.85
N PHE A 142 -6.49 9.37 -13.55
CA PHE A 142 -6.68 9.99 -12.25
C PHE A 142 -6.93 11.49 -12.36
N TRP A 143 -7.86 12.02 -11.57
CA TRP A 143 -8.14 13.45 -11.43
C TRP A 143 -7.52 14.02 -10.17
N LEU A 144 -6.89 15.17 -10.31
CA LEU A 144 -6.52 16.05 -9.21
C LEU A 144 -7.31 17.35 -9.36
N ALA A 145 -7.88 17.82 -8.27
CA ALA A 145 -8.62 19.06 -8.23
C ALA A 145 -8.22 19.91 -7.03
N ARG A 146 -8.44 21.22 -7.15
CA ARG A 146 -8.24 22.17 -6.07
C ARG A 146 -9.58 22.78 -5.70
N GLY A 147 -9.89 22.84 -4.40
CA GLY A 147 -11.06 23.56 -3.90
C GLY A 147 -11.00 25.06 -4.22
N GLY A 148 -12.02 25.81 -3.82
CA GLY A 148 -12.18 27.23 -4.16
C GLY A 148 -13.30 27.52 -5.15
N ALA A 149 -14.20 26.57 -5.40
CA ALA A 149 -15.37 26.78 -6.27
C ALA A 149 -16.62 26.12 -5.70
N ALA A 150 -17.72 26.86 -5.70
CA ALA A 150 -19.01 26.36 -5.21
C ALA A 150 -19.55 25.22 -6.09
N SER A 151 -19.36 25.28 -7.40
CA SER A 151 -19.86 24.26 -8.33
C SER A 151 -18.91 24.10 -9.51
N GLN A 152 -19.07 22.98 -10.22
CA GLN A 152 -18.40 22.72 -11.49
C GLN A 152 -19.43 22.80 -12.60
N HIS A 153 -18.98 23.13 -13.82
CA HIS A 153 -19.86 23.17 -14.98
C HIS A 153 -20.54 21.81 -15.19
N ASN A 154 -21.83 21.80 -15.53
CA ASN A 154 -22.64 20.57 -15.61
C ASN A 154 -22.11 19.55 -16.62
N SER A 155 -21.38 19.98 -17.65
CA SER A 155 -20.75 19.09 -18.63
C SER A 155 -19.51 18.36 -18.10
N HIS A 156 -18.94 18.79 -16.97
CA HIS A 156 -17.78 18.14 -16.40
C HIS A 156 -18.20 16.81 -15.74
N PRO A 157 -17.49 15.68 -15.99
CA PRO A 157 -17.88 14.37 -15.47
C PRO A 157 -17.93 14.30 -13.94
N LEU A 158 -17.16 15.15 -13.26
CA LEU A 158 -17.12 15.22 -11.79
C LEU A 158 -18.11 16.22 -11.19
N SER A 159 -19.00 16.85 -11.98
CA SER A 159 -19.89 17.93 -11.50
C SER A 159 -20.83 17.46 -10.38
N VAL A 160 -21.47 16.30 -10.56
CA VAL A 160 -22.35 15.68 -9.56
C VAL A 160 -21.57 15.35 -8.29
N MET A 161 -20.42 14.69 -8.44
CA MET A 161 -19.59 14.29 -7.30
C MET A 161 -18.99 15.48 -6.56
N TRP A 162 -18.69 16.58 -7.26
CA TRP A 162 -18.30 17.84 -6.65
C TRP A 162 -19.42 18.37 -5.75
N GLY A 163 -20.66 18.39 -6.23
CA GLY A 163 -21.83 18.83 -5.47
C GLY A 163 -22.08 18.05 -4.17
N MET A 164 -21.65 16.79 -4.09
CA MET A 164 -21.75 15.95 -2.88
C MET A 164 -20.73 16.31 -1.79
N LEU A 165 -19.71 17.11 -2.11
CA LEU A 165 -18.72 17.55 -1.13
C LEU A 165 -19.34 18.58 -0.17
N PRO A 166 -18.97 18.52 1.14
CA PRO A 166 -19.32 19.57 2.09
C PRO A 166 -18.89 20.95 1.57
N GLU A 167 -19.69 21.98 1.84
CA GLU A 167 -19.44 23.34 1.35
C GLU A 167 -18.07 23.87 1.78
N ALA A 168 -17.69 23.68 3.05
CA ALA A 168 -16.36 24.05 3.55
C ALA A 168 -15.22 23.38 2.78
N VAL A 169 -15.43 22.17 2.22
CA VAL A 169 -14.44 21.49 1.40
C VAL A 169 -14.37 22.08 -0.01
N ARG A 170 -15.53 22.33 -0.62
CA ARG A 170 -15.64 22.91 -1.97
C ARG A 170 -15.07 24.33 -2.06
N LEU A 171 -15.33 25.15 -1.06
CA LEU A 171 -14.97 26.58 -1.07
C LEU A 171 -13.53 26.85 -0.62
N CYS A 172 -12.86 25.90 0.04
CA CYS A 172 -11.53 26.13 0.56
C CYS A 172 -10.44 25.96 -0.53
N PRO A 173 -9.70 27.02 -0.92
CA PRO A 173 -8.65 26.94 -1.94
C PRO A 173 -7.38 26.24 -1.45
N HIS A 174 -7.32 25.85 -0.18
CA HIS A 174 -6.21 25.13 0.42
C HIS A 174 -6.44 23.62 0.48
N ILE A 175 -7.61 23.13 0.08
CA ILE A 175 -7.89 21.70 -0.01
C ILE A 175 -7.67 21.24 -1.44
N TYR A 176 -7.05 20.08 -1.56
CA TYR A 176 -6.94 19.35 -2.81
C TYR A 176 -7.77 18.08 -2.72
N LEU A 177 -8.27 17.66 -3.86
CA LEU A 177 -9.17 16.53 -4.00
C LEU A 177 -8.61 15.62 -5.07
N ALA A 178 -8.67 14.34 -4.82
CA ALA A 178 -8.15 13.33 -5.71
C ALA A 178 -9.22 12.27 -5.95
N THR A 179 -9.36 11.79 -7.18
CA THR A 179 -10.26 10.68 -7.49
C THR A 179 -9.80 9.94 -8.75
N ASN A 180 -10.06 8.65 -8.85
CA ASN A 180 -9.83 7.85 -10.05
C ASN A 180 -11.14 7.46 -10.75
N SER A 181 -12.28 7.97 -10.27
CA SER A 181 -13.60 7.54 -10.70
C SER A 181 -14.61 8.69 -10.61
N PRO A 182 -15.44 8.93 -11.64
CA PRO A 182 -16.55 9.86 -11.54
C PRO A 182 -17.62 9.47 -10.50
N GLN A 183 -17.60 8.22 -10.03
CA GLN A 183 -18.47 7.72 -8.96
C GLN A 183 -17.79 7.77 -7.57
N GLY A 184 -16.51 8.14 -7.55
CA GLY A 184 -15.74 8.35 -6.33
C GLY A 184 -15.02 7.11 -5.83
N PRO A 185 -14.47 7.19 -4.61
CA PRO A 185 -14.59 8.34 -3.70
C PRO A 185 -13.70 9.54 -4.07
N TRP A 186 -13.94 10.67 -3.42
CA TRP A 186 -12.99 11.76 -3.25
C TRP A 186 -12.04 11.46 -2.09
N TRP A 187 -10.74 11.52 -2.33
CA TRP A 187 -9.71 11.64 -1.30
C TRP A 187 -9.46 13.11 -1.00
N VAL A 188 -9.69 13.51 0.25
CA VAL A 188 -9.61 14.91 0.69
C VAL A 188 -8.23 15.18 1.31
N LEU A 189 -7.42 15.93 0.57
CA LEU A 189 -6.06 16.32 0.95
C LEU A 189 -6.07 17.72 1.56
N GLY A 190 -5.96 17.76 2.89
CA GLY A 190 -6.00 18.98 3.68
C GLY A 190 -4.69 19.25 4.41
N TRP A 191 -4.71 20.24 5.29
CA TRP A 191 -3.62 20.48 6.22
C TRP A 191 -3.78 19.58 7.46
N ALA A 192 -2.66 19.05 7.98
CA ALA A 192 -2.62 17.92 8.91
C ALA A 192 -3.30 18.17 10.26
N GLU A 193 -3.46 19.43 10.67
CA GLU A 193 -3.98 19.77 11.99
C GLU A 193 -5.50 19.92 12.00
N ARG A 194 -6.11 20.32 10.88
CA ARG A 194 -7.57 20.49 10.73
C ARG A 194 -7.94 20.88 9.29
N VAL A 195 -9.19 20.62 8.88
CA VAL A 195 -9.80 21.31 7.73
C VAL A 195 -10.32 22.68 8.21
N PRO A 196 -9.72 23.81 7.81
CA PRO A 196 -10.11 25.13 8.27
C PRO A 196 -11.51 25.50 7.78
N GLY A 197 -12.25 26.28 8.57
CA GLY A 197 -13.45 26.97 8.08
C GLY A 197 -13.10 27.97 6.96
N ALA A 198 -14.06 28.31 6.10
CA ALA A 198 -13.85 29.28 5.01
C ALA A 198 -13.36 30.65 5.53
N ASP A 199 -13.74 31.02 6.76
CA ASP A 199 -13.44 32.30 7.40
C ASP A 199 -12.37 32.20 8.51
N GLU A 200 -11.72 31.03 8.67
CA GLU A 200 -10.72 30.79 9.70
C GLU A 200 -9.34 31.30 9.26
N ALA A 201 -8.73 32.20 10.03
CA ALA A 201 -7.40 32.71 9.77
C ALA A 201 -6.36 31.58 9.92
N LEU A 202 -5.72 31.22 8.81
CA LEU A 202 -4.71 30.16 8.75
C LEU A 202 -3.35 30.66 9.26
N PRO A 203 -2.56 29.82 9.96
CA PRO A 203 -1.19 30.18 10.27
C PRO A 203 -0.39 30.30 8.97
N ALA A 204 0.40 31.37 8.90
CA ALA A 204 1.28 31.66 7.78
C ALA A 204 2.74 31.52 8.24
N PRO A 205 3.60 30.79 7.50
CA PRO A 205 3.29 30.07 6.27
C PRO A 205 2.64 28.70 6.51
N LEU A 206 1.65 28.34 5.69
CA LEU A 206 1.15 26.97 5.64
C LEU A 206 2.26 26.02 5.17
N PRO A 207 2.28 24.76 5.63
CA PRO A 207 3.23 23.79 5.11
C PRO A 207 3.08 23.61 3.59
N PRO A 208 4.19 23.41 2.86
CA PRO A 208 4.20 23.21 1.41
C PRO A 208 3.74 21.79 1.02
N TYR A 209 2.81 21.22 1.79
CA TYR A 209 2.25 19.90 1.55
C TYR A 209 0.82 19.77 2.08
N ARG A 210 0.08 18.78 1.58
CA ARG A 210 -1.25 18.37 2.06
C ARG A 210 -1.26 16.87 2.33
N VAL A 211 -2.01 16.44 3.33
CA VAL A 211 -2.12 15.04 3.73
C VAL A 211 -3.57 14.58 3.67
N LEU A 212 -3.80 13.26 3.57
CA LEU A 212 -5.15 12.72 3.62
C LEU A 212 -5.81 12.99 4.97
N THR A 213 -6.93 13.70 4.94
CA THR A 213 -7.76 14.08 6.10
C THR A 213 -9.12 13.37 6.08
N GLY A 214 -9.56 12.88 4.92
CA GLY A 214 -10.80 12.14 4.82
C GLY A 214 -11.06 11.58 3.44
N VAL A 215 -12.13 10.80 3.36
CA VAL A 215 -12.67 10.21 2.13
C VAL A 215 -14.15 10.55 2.09
N VAL A 216 -14.65 10.99 0.93
CA VAL A 216 -16.08 11.26 0.72
C VAL A 216 -16.54 10.44 -0.48
N ASP A 217 -17.53 9.58 -0.31
CA ASP A 217 -18.05 8.79 -1.42
C ASP A 217 -19.04 9.57 -2.30
N GLY A 218 -19.51 8.96 -3.39
CA GLY A 218 -20.47 9.57 -4.31
C GLY A 218 -21.86 9.86 -3.70
N TYR A 219 -22.09 9.50 -2.43
CA TYR A 219 -23.32 9.78 -1.69
C TYR A 219 -23.10 10.83 -0.59
N GLY A 220 -21.91 11.45 -0.51
CA GLY A 220 -21.58 12.44 0.51
C GLY A 220 -21.26 11.84 1.88
N ARG A 221 -21.19 10.50 2.02
CA ARG A 221 -20.80 9.85 3.27
C ARG A 221 -19.31 10.00 3.47
N ARG A 222 -18.89 10.16 4.73
CA ARG A 222 -17.52 10.57 5.07
C ARG A 222 -16.80 9.58 5.97
N LEU A 223 -15.54 9.32 5.64
CA LEU A 223 -14.54 8.75 6.54
C LEU A 223 -13.54 9.86 6.89
N THR A 224 -13.18 10.00 8.17
CA THR A 224 -12.30 11.06 8.65
C THR A 224 -11.06 10.47 9.34
N TYR A 225 -9.88 10.95 8.94
CA TYR A 225 -8.62 10.63 9.60
C TYR A 225 -8.29 11.72 10.62
N HIS A 226 -8.08 11.32 11.87
CA HIS A 226 -7.67 12.19 12.96
C HIS A 226 -6.18 12.03 13.20
N ARG A 227 -5.45 13.14 13.25
CA ARG A 227 -3.99 13.18 13.34
C ARG A 227 -3.57 13.89 14.63
N ASP A 228 -2.41 13.51 15.14
CA ASP A 228 -1.85 14.05 16.39
C ASP A 228 -0.46 14.65 16.13
N GLY A 229 -0.28 15.91 16.54
CA GLY A 229 0.99 16.64 16.43
C GLY A 229 2.12 16.00 17.24
N ALA A 230 1.81 15.33 18.35
CA ALA A 230 2.81 14.65 19.18
C ALA A 230 3.52 13.50 18.44
N TYR A 231 2.90 12.96 17.39
CA TYR A 231 3.46 11.92 16.53
C TYR A 231 3.78 12.46 15.12
N GLY A 232 4.17 13.73 15.01
CA GLY A 232 4.55 14.35 13.74
C GLY A 232 3.41 14.41 12.72
N GLY A 233 2.16 14.52 13.18
CA GLY A 233 0.97 14.53 12.31
C GLY A 233 0.55 13.16 11.80
N ALA A 234 1.00 12.07 12.43
CA ALA A 234 0.53 10.71 12.15
C ALA A 234 -0.95 10.52 12.50
N VAL A 235 -1.62 9.60 11.80
CA VAL A 235 -3.01 9.23 12.10
C VAL A 235 -3.07 8.43 13.39
N THR A 236 -3.85 8.91 14.36
CA THR A 236 -4.06 8.26 15.67
C THR A 236 -5.50 7.79 15.87
N ALA A 237 -6.44 8.27 15.06
CA ALA A 237 -7.79 7.73 15.03
C ALA A 237 -8.44 7.86 13.65
N VAL A 238 -9.47 7.06 13.41
CA VAL A 238 -10.31 7.12 12.21
C VAL A 238 -11.78 7.06 12.64
N THR A 239 -12.64 7.85 12.01
CA THR A 239 -14.09 7.72 12.13
C THR A 239 -14.65 7.34 10.78
N ASP A 240 -15.37 6.22 10.70
CA ASP A 240 -16.03 5.80 9.47
C ASP A 240 -17.39 6.48 9.28
N SER A 241 -18.06 6.19 8.16
CA SER A 241 -19.35 6.80 7.83
C SER A 241 -20.52 6.39 8.73
N THR A 242 -20.35 5.36 9.55
CA THR A 242 -21.36 4.90 10.52
C THR A 242 -21.16 5.52 11.90
N GLY A 243 -20.12 6.34 12.06
CA GLY A 243 -19.76 6.94 13.35
C GLY A 243 -18.88 6.04 14.22
N ARG A 244 -18.46 4.86 13.75
CA ARG A 244 -17.52 4.02 14.51
C ARG A 244 -16.18 4.71 14.60
N ARG A 245 -15.61 4.77 15.81
CA ARG A 245 -14.31 5.37 16.08
C ARG A 245 -13.27 4.30 16.33
N TYR A 246 -12.20 4.36 15.56
CA TYR A 246 -11.04 3.49 15.67
C TYR A 246 -9.88 4.27 16.28
N ARG A 247 -9.21 3.70 17.27
CA ARG A 247 -7.96 4.23 17.82
C ARG A 247 -6.78 3.45 17.28
N LEU A 248 -5.84 4.16 16.65
CA LEU A 248 -4.57 3.64 16.18
C LEU A 248 -3.52 3.90 17.26
N VAL A 249 -3.01 2.85 17.88
CA VAL A 249 -1.97 2.95 18.91
C VAL A 249 -0.63 3.05 18.21
N LEU A 250 0.08 4.14 18.45
CA LEU A 250 1.40 4.38 17.89
C LEU A 250 2.47 4.16 18.97
N THR A 251 3.65 3.72 18.55
CA THR A 251 4.83 3.56 19.42
C THR A 251 6.04 4.21 18.77
N THR A 252 6.89 4.84 19.58
CA THR A 252 8.19 5.35 19.14
C THR A 252 9.27 4.27 19.24
N GLN A 253 10.39 4.48 18.57
CA GLN A 253 11.55 3.58 18.69
C GLN A 253 12.06 3.49 20.13
N ALA A 254 12.15 4.62 20.83
CA ALA A 254 12.56 4.67 22.23
C ALA A 254 11.61 3.89 23.16
N GLN A 255 10.29 4.00 22.96
CA GLN A 255 9.31 3.24 23.74
C GLN A 255 9.47 1.73 23.53
N ARG A 256 9.69 1.28 22.29
CA ARG A 256 9.92 -0.14 21.98
C ARG A 256 11.24 -0.64 22.58
N ALA A 257 12.31 0.15 22.52
CA ALA A 257 13.60 -0.18 23.13
C ALA A 257 13.48 -0.32 24.66
N ALA A 258 12.79 0.62 25.32
CA ALA A 258 12.55 0.56 26.76
C ALA A 258 11.73 -0.67 27.17
N GLN A 259 10.65 -0.98 26.43
CA GLN A 259 9.85 -2.19 26.67
C GLN A 259 10.66 -3.48 26.52
N ALA A 260 11.53 -3.56 25.52
CA ALA A 260 12.43 -4.70 25.32
C ALA A 260 13.44 -4.84 26.47
N ALA A 261 14.00 -3.72 26.96
CA ALA A 261 14.89 -3.71 28.12
C ALA A 261 14.18 -4.18 29.40
N SER A 262 12.98 -3.67 29.68
CA SER A 262 12.19 -4.10 30.85
C SER A 262 11.84 -5.59 30.82
N ALA A 263 11.43 -6.12 29.68
CA ALA A 263 11.11 -7.54 29.52
C ALA A 263 12.32 -8.46 29.83
N SER A 264 13.54 -8.01 29.50
CA SER A 264 14.77 -8.76 29.78
C SER A 264 15.12 -8.80 31.27
N SER A 265 14.84 -7.72 32.01
CA SER A 265 15.09 -7.65 33.46
C SER A 265 14.15 -8.56 34.26
N SER A 266 12.92 -8.77 33.79
CA SER A 266 11.94 -9.66 34.41
C SER A 266 12.18 -11.16 34.17
N SER A 267 13.03 -11.54 33.21
CA SER A 267 13.30 -12.95 32.88
C SER A 267 14.49 -13.59 33.62
N LEU A 268 15.11 -12.88 34.57
CA LEU A 268 16.24 -13.41 35.34
C LEU A 268 15.75 -14.18 36.59
N SER A 269 15.46 -15.48 36.42
CA SER A 269 15.52 -16.49 37.49
C SER A 269 16.51 -17.58 37.08
N PRO A 270 17.45 -18.02 37.96
CA PRO A 270 18.49 -18.97 37.57
C PRO A 270 18.10 -20.41 37.93
N ALA A 271 18.32 -21.36 37.02
CA ALA A 271 18.55 -22.78 37.34
C ALA A 271 19.34 -23.48 36.21
N PRO A 272 20.14 -24.52 36.53
CA PRO A 272 21.34 -24.89 35.75
C PRO A 272 21.14 -26.04 34.74
N SER A 273 22.06 -26.10 33.76
CA SER A 273 22.64 -27.25 32.99
C SER A 273 21.76 -28.47 32.67
N SER A 274 21.78 -29.16 31.52
CA SER A 274 22.88 -29.50 30.60
C SER A 274 22.30 -30.41 29.50
N PHE A 275 22.55 -30.15 28.20
CA PHE A 275 22.56 -31.16 27.10
C PHE A 275 23.28 -30.58 25.87
N PRO A 276 24.06 -31.36 25.10
CA PRO A 276 24.78 -30.86 23.92
C PRO A 276 23.96 -30.97 22.61
N SER A 277 23.87 -29.82 21.93
CA SER A 277 23.85 -29.52 20.49
C SER A 277 23.33 -30.55 19.45
N PHE A 278 22.16 -30.23 18.88
CA PHE A 278 21.91 -30.26 17.44
C PHE A 278 21.43 -28.86 17.02
N SER A 279 21.96 -28.33 15.91
CA SER A 279 21.72 -26.96 15.40
C SER A 279 20.24 -26.61 15.35
N SER A 280 19.79 -25.94 16.40
CA SER A 280 18.47 -25.33 16.51
C SER A 280 18.48 -24.01 15.72
N PRO A 281 17.34 -23.57 15.17
CA PRO A 281 17.22 -22.21 14.63
C PRO A 281 17.54 -21.19 15.73
N PRO A 282 18.13 -20.02 15.41
CA PRO A 282 18.60 -19.08 16.42
C PRO A 282 17.47 -18.68 17.39
N SER A 283 17.72 -18.91 18.69
CA SER A 283 16.91 -18.50 19.85
C SER A 283 16.61 -16.98 19.87
N PRO A 284 15.63 -16.52 20.68
CA PRO A 284 15.19 -15.12 20.64
C PRO A 284 16.30 -14.15 21.10
N ARG A 285 16.36 -13.03 20.39
CA ARG A 285 17.40 -12.00 20.33
C ARG A 285 17.95 -11.53 21.70
N SER A 286 19.25 -11.25 21.75
CA SER A 286 19.87 -10.48 22.82
C SER A 286 19.29 -9.05 22.91
N PRO A 287 19.08 -8.50 24.12
CA PRO A 287 18.47 -7.18 24.35
C PRO A 287 19.25 -5.99 23.74
N SER A 288 20.53 -6.18 23.42
CA SER A 288 21.44 -5.16 22.90
C SER A 288 21.22 -4.77 21.43
N SER A 289 20.17 -5.28 20.77
CA SER A 289 19.91 -5.05 19.34
C SER A 289 18.96 -3.88 19.03
N TRP A 290 18.29 -3.31 20.04
CA TRP A 290 17.41 -2.15 19.87
C TRP A 290 18.21 -0.84 19.97
N SER A 291 18.56 -0.28 18.82
CA SER A 291 19.15 1.06 18.75
C SER A 291 18.10 2.15 18.98
N GLU A 292 18.51 3.24 19.64
CA GLU A 292 17.64 4.42 19.84
C GLU A 292 17.37 5.17 18.53
N THR A 293 18.29 5.10 17.58
CA THR A 293 18.17 5.65 16.23
C THR A 293 17.99 4.52 15.21
N LEU A 294 17.10 4.74 14.24
CA LEU A 294 16.91 3.81 13.13
C LEU A 294 17.91 4.10 12.01
N PRO A 295 18.36 3.08 11.27
CA PRO A 295 19.21 3.31 10.11
C PRO A 295 18.45 4.12 9.06
N VAL A 296 19.16 5.00 8.35
CA VAL A 296 18.60 5.67 7.16
C VAL A 296 18.19 4.57 6.17
N THR A 297 16.97 4.65 5.69
CA THR A 297 16.43 3.62 4.79
C THR A 297 16.48 4.11 3.34
N ALA A 298 16.60 3.16 2.41
CA ALA A 298 16.44 3.47 0.99
C ALA A 298 14.99 3.88 0.61
N CYS A 299 14.06 3.80 1.57
CA CYS A 299 12.65 4.17 1.42
C CYS A 299 12.35 5.57 1.99
N GLY A 300 13.37 6.41 2.20
CA GLY A 300 13.22 7.77 2.73
C GLY A 300 13.43 7.88 4.24
N GLU A 301 13.14 9.06 4.78
CA GLU A 301 13.29 9.35 6.22
C GLU A 301 12.35 8.47 7.05
N ASP A 302 12.89 7.92 8.14
CA ASP A 302 12.16 7.08 9.08
C ASP A 302 11.99 7.78 10.42
N SER A 303 10.74 8.12 10.75
CA SER A 303 10.38 8.75 12.02
C SER A 303 10.55 7.84 13.23
N GLY A 304 10.68 6.52 13.01
CA GLY A 304 10.66 5.51 14.05
C GLY A 304 9.30 5.31 14.72
N ILE A 305 8.25 5.98 14.25
CA ILE A 305 6.88 5.78 14.73
C ILE A 305 6.28 4.57 14.03
N ARG A 306 5.62 3.67 14.79
CA ARG A 306 4.94 2.49 14.25
C ARG A 306 3.56 2.29 14.83
N LEU A 307 2.64 1.81 13.99
CA LEU A 307 1.30 1.36 14.38
C LEU A 307 1.39 0.02 15.12
N SER A 308 1.17 -0.02 16.43
CA SER A 308 1.25 -1.27 17.21
C SER A 308 -0.09 -2.01 17.33
N ALA A 309 -1.21 -1.31 17.34
CA ALA A 309 -2.54 -1.91 17.46
C ALA A 309 -3.65 -1.00 16.95
N VAL A 310 -4.80 -1.58 16.61
CA VAL A 310 -6.03 -0.85 16.29
C VAL A 310 -7.16 -1.32 17.18
N TRP A 311 -7.84 -0.39 17.83
CA TRP A 311 -8.99 -0.64 18.70
C TRP A 311 -10.25 -0.04 18.08
N LEU A 312 -11.38 -0.71 18.25
CA LEU A 312 -12.70 -0.09 18.12
C LEU A 312 -13.04 0.49 19.49
N VAL A 313 -13.18 1.81 19.57
CA VAL A 313 -13.41 2.52 20.86
C VAL A 313 -14.80 3.14 20.94
N GLU A 314 -15.52 3.22 19.83
CA GLU A 314 -16.89 3.71 19.78
C GLU A 314 -17.61 2.98 18.64
N ASP A 315 -18.81 2.48 18.92
CA ASP A 315 -19.72 1.90 17.92
C ASP A 315 -21.16 2.31 18.24
N PRO A 316 -21.72 3.29 17.50
CA PRO A 316 -23.08 3.77 17.77
C PRO A 316 -24.16 2.69 17.64
N ALA A 317 -23.93 1.64 16.84
CA ALA A 317 -24.88 0.54 16.70
C ALA A 317 -24.84 -0.42 17.91
N CYS A 318 -23.70 -0.48 18.59
CA CYS A 318 -23.40 -1.45 19.65
C CYS A 318 -22.57 -0.82 20.79
N PRO A 319 -23.06 0.24 21.47
CA PRO A 319 -22.25 1.02 22.41
C PRO A 319 -21.73 0.20 23.60
N ASP A 320 -22.51 -0.77 24.07
CA ASP A 320 -22.17 -1.61 25.24
C ASP A 320 -21.42 -2.90 24.87
N ALA A 321 -21.19 -3.16 23.58
CA ALA A 321 -20.64 -4.44 23.09
C ALA A 321 -19.31 -4.24 22.34
N LEU A 322 -18.48 -3.29 22.79
CA LEU A 322 -17.15 -3.07 22.25
C LEU A 322 -16.23 -4.27 22.54
N PRO A 323 -15.36 -4.66 21.59
CA PRO A 323 -14.43 -5.76 21.79
C PRO A 323 -13.40 -5.40 22.88
N PRO A 324 -13.14 -6.30 23.86
CA PRO A 324 -12.18 -6.03 24.94
C PRO A 324 -10.72 -6.16 24.49
N GLN A 325 -10.48 -6.60 23.26
CA GLN A 325 -9.16 -6.79 22.66
C GLN A 325 -9.04 -5.93 21.39
N PRO A 326 -7.82 -5.53 21.01
CA PRO A 326 -7.62 -4.81 19.75
C PRO A 326 -8.04 -5.68 18.57
N LEU A 327 -8.56 -5.04 17.52
CA LEU A 327 -8.96 -5.70 16.29
C LEU A 327 -7.77 -6.34 15.55
N VAL A 328 -6.59 -5.73 15.65
CA VAL A 328 -5.32 -6.22 15.11
C VAL A 328 -4.16 -5.69 15.96
N ARG A 329 -3.05 -6.44 16.01
CA ARG A 329 -1.76 -5.97 16.55
C ARG A 329 -0.62 -6.24 15.58
N TYR A 330 0.46 -5.47 15.75
CA TYR A 330 1.65 -5.54 14.90
C TYR A 330 2.92 -5.69 15.74
N GLY A 331 3.79 -6.60 15.31
CA GLY A 331 5.14 -6.78 15.84
C GLY A 331 6.17 -6.19 14.89
N TYR A 332 7.27 -5.69 15.43
CA TYR A 332 8.34 -5.04 14.66
C TYR A 332 9.71 -5.57 15.05
N THR A 333 10.62 -5.63 14.07
CA THR A 333 12.04 -5.87 14.32
C THR A 333 12.68 -4.69 15.04
N ALA A 334 13.88 -4.88 15.59
CA ALA A 334 14.64 -3.80 16.22
C ALA A 334 14.96 -2.62 15.28
N ARG A 335 15.00 -2.89 13.97
CA ARG A 335 15.18 -1.89 12.89
C ARG A 335 13.87 -1.23 12.47
N GLY A 336 12.77 -1.51 13.17
CA GLY A 336 11.45 -0.95 12.85
C GLY A 336 10.81 -1.55 11.60
N GLU A 337 11.18 -2.74 11.17
CA GLU A 337 10.51 -3.43 10.04
C GLU A 337 9.33 -4.24 10.57
N LEU A 338 8.20 -4.23 9.88
CA LEU A 338 7.03 -5.01 10.29
C LEU A 338 7.35 -6.50 10.27
N GLU A 339 7.39 -7.13 11.43
CA GLU A 339 7.76 -8.54 11.59
C GLU A 339 6.54 -9.45 11.59
N ALA A 340 5.47 -9.08 12.31
CA ALA A 340 4.33 -9.95 12.51
C ALA A 340 3.01 -9.19 12.59
N VAL A 341 1.92 -9.88 12.27
CA VAL A 341 0.55 -9.40 12.37
C VAL A 341 -0.26 -10.40 13.18
N TYR A 342 -1.00 -9.90 14.16
CA TYR A 342 -1.84 -10.71 15.02
C TYR A 342 -3.30 -10.31 14.86
N ASP A 343 -4.19 -11.28 14.72
CA ASP A 343 -5.63 -11.02 14.69
C ASP A 343 -6.18 -10.69 16.10
N ARG A 344 -7.50 -10.47 16.18
CA ARG A 344 -8.21 -10.16 17.43
C ARG A 344 -8.10 -11.27 18.49
N SER A 345 -7.87 -12.53 18.10
CA SER A 345 -7.66 -13.62 19.04
C SER A 345 -6.24 -13.63 19.62
N GLY A 346 -5.33 -12.86 19.00
CA GLY A 346 -3.91 -12.84 19.32
C GLY A 346 -3.10 -13.87 18.55
N ALA A 347 -3.70 -14.61 17.61
CA ALA A 347 -2.99 -15.54 16.76
C ALA A 347 -2.16 -14.79 15.71
N GLU A 348 -0.91 -15.22 15.49
CA GLU A 348 -0.08 -14.70 14.40
C GLU A 348 -0.67 -15.15 13.06
N VAL A 349 -1.16 -14.19 12.27
CA VAL A 349 -1.77 -14.46 10.96
C VAL A 349 -0.79 -14.25 9.81
N ARG A 350 0.25 -13.43 10.00
CA ARG A 350 1.28 -13.15 9.00
C ARG A 350 2.64 -12.91 9.66
N ARG A 351 3.70 -13.32 8.96
CA ARG A 351 5.08 -12.97 9.30
C ARG A 351 5.86 -12.55 8.07
N PHE A 352 6.78 -11.60 8.28
CA PHE A 352 7.70 -11.08 7.27
C PHE A 352 9.14 -11.14 7.77
N GLU A 353 10.04 -11.46 6.86
CA GLU A 353 11.49 -11.52 7.09
C GLU A 353 12.19 -10.57 6.12
N TYR A 354 13.29 -9.96 6.57
CA TYR A 354 13.99 -8.92 5.83
C TYR A 354 15.48 -9.21 5.75
N ASP A 355 16.12 -8.59 4.76
CA ASP A 355 17.56 -8.62 4.56
C ASP A 355 18.30 -7.89 5.70
N ALA A 356 19.33 -8.51 6.25
CA ALA A 356 20.10 -7.95 7.36
C ALA A 356 20.97 -6.73 6.95
N GLY A 357 21.44 -6.68 5.70
CA GLY A 357 22.26 -5.59 5.16
C GLY A 357 21.45 -4.51 4.43
N GLN A 358 20.19 -4.78 4.08
CA GLN A 358 19.35 -3.87 3.30
C GLN A 358 17.98 -3.64 3.99
N PRO A 359 17.87 -2.66 4.91
CA PRO A 359 16.62 -2.36 5.62
C PRO A 359 15.42 -2.19 4.68
N GLY A 360 14.30 -2.83 5.01
CA GLY A 360 13.06 -2.79 4.23
C GLY A 360 13.00 -3.74 3.04
N ARG A 361 14.08 -4.44 2.70
CA ARG A 361 14.09 -5.45 1.63
C ARG A 361 13.58 -6.79 2.17
N MET A 362 12.34 -7.16 1.85
CA MET A 362 11.68 -8.37 2.34
C MET A 362 12.26 -9.61 1.63
N THR A 363 12.80 -10.55 2.39
CA THR A 363 13.38 -11.80 1.89
C THR A 363 12.43 -12.98 2.02
N ALA A 364 11.45 -12.91 2.92
CA ALA A 364 10.38 -13.88 2.97
C ALA A 364 9.08 -13.32 3.56
N HIS A 365 7.97 -13.96 3.22
CA HIS A 365 6.70 -13.75 3.94
C HIS A 365 5.90 -15.06 4.03
N ARG A 366 5.08 -15.19 5.06
CA ARG A 366 4.16 -16.31 5.24
C ARG A 366 2.84 -15.90 5.85
N TYR A 367 1.82 -16.68 5.57
CA TYR A 367 0.53 -16.65 6.26
C TYR A 367 0.45 -17.79 7.28
N ALA A 368 -0.42 -17.67 8.28
CA ALA A 368 -0.66 -18.71 9.27
C ALA A 368 -0.89 -20.08 8.61
N GLY A 369 -0.22 -21.10 9.14
CA GLY A 369 -0.35 -22.48 8.67
C GLY A 369 0.23 -22.77 7.29
N ARG A 370 0.95 -21.83 6.65
CA ARG A 370 1.55 -22.01 5.31
C ARG A 370 3.07 -21.87 5.34
N PRO A 371 3.81 -22.62 4.49
CA PRO A 371 5.22 -22.34 4.24
C PRO A 371 5.46 -20.92 3.71
N ALA A 372 6.68 -20.42 3.86
CA ALA A 372 7.04 -19.08 3.42
C ALA A 372 7.31 -19.01 1.92
N SER A 373 6.90 -17.91 1.29
CA SER A 373 7.49 -17.49 0.02
C SER A 373 8.82 -16.81 0.29
N ARG A 374 9.83 -17.05 -0.55
CA ARG A 374 11.20 -16.53 -0.39
C ARG A 374 11.68 -15.80 -1.63
N TYR A 375 12.58 -14.83 -1.43
CA TYR A 375 13.10 -13.95 -2.48
C TYR A 375 14.61 -13.77 -2.34
N ARG A 376 15.31 -13.77 -3.48
CA ARG A 376 16.71 -13.31 -3.58
C ARG A 376 16.78 -12.09 -4.48
N TYR A 377 17.77 -11.25 -4.23
CA TYR A 377 17.94 -9.98 -4.91
C TYR A 377 19.36 -9.83 -5.43
N ASP A 378 19.52 -9.08 -6.52
CA ASP A 378 20.83 -8.57 -6.95
C ASP A 378 21.24 -7.31 -6.17
N ASP A 379 22.43 -6.81 -6.47
CA ASP A 379 23.00 -5.60 -5.86
C ASP A 379 22.19 -4.34 -6.21
N ALA A 380 21.54 -4.32 -7.37
CA ALA A 380 20.61 -3.27 -7.78
C ALA A 380 19.27 -3.33 -7.03
N GLY A 381 19.01 -4.38 -6.25
CA GLY A 381 17.79 -4.59 -5.49
C GLY A 381 16.62 -5.15 -6.30
N ARG A 382 16.91 -5.78 -7.44
CA ARG A 382 15.93 -6.50 -8.26
C ARG A 382 15.86 -7.96 -7.82
N VAL A 383 14.65 -8.51 -7.74
CA VAL A 383 14.41 -9.91 -7.39
C VAL A 383 14.98 -10.81 -8.50
N THR A 384 15.98 -11.62 -8.18
CA THR A 384 16.59 -12.59 -9.10
C THR A 384 15.98 -13.98 -8.95
N GLU A 385 15.43 -14.30 -7.79
CA GLU A 385 14.75 -15.57 -7.56
C GLU A 385 13.54 -15.39 -6.64
N GLN A 386 12.51 -16.17 -6.92
CA GLN A 386 11.35 -16.36 -6.06
C GLN A 386 11.09 -17.84 -5.86
N VAL A 387 10.72 -18.24 -4.64
CA VAL A 387 10.15 -19.55 -4.32
C VAL A 387 8.80 -19.33 -3.61
N ASN A 388 7.76 -20.02 -4.04
CA ASN A 388 6.42 -19.98 -3.45
C ASN A 388 6.27 -21.03 -2.32
N PRO A 389 5.16 -21.04 -1.58
CA PRO A 389 4.95 -21.98 -0.47
C PRO A 389 4.95 -23.46 -0.90
N GLU A 390 4.63 -23.76 -2.16
CA GLU A 390 4.64 -25.11 -2.74
C GLU A 390 6.04 -25.57 -3.17
N GLY A 391 7.08 -24.72 -3.05
CA GLY A 391 8.44 -25.01 -3.45
C GLY A 391 8.74 -24.79 -4.94
N LEU A 392 7.75 -24.30 -5.71
CA LEU A 392 7.94 -23.87 -7.10
C LEU A 392 8.50 -22.45 -7.13
N GLY A 393 9.27 -22.12 -8.16
CA GLY A 393 10.00 -20.88 -8.22
C GLY A 393 10.21 -20.35 -9.63
N TYR A 394 10.66 -19.11 -9.66
CA TYR A 394 11.05 -18.38 -10.86
C TYR A 394 12.42 -17.77 -10.65
N ALA A 395 13.27 -17.85 -11.67
CA ALA A 395 14.52 -17.12 -11.77
C ALA A 395 14.38 -16.01 -12.81
N PHE A 396 14.95 -14.84 -12.51
CA PHE A 396 14.88 -13.64 -13.35
C PHE A 396 16.29 -13.17 -13.67
N ALA A 397 16.61 -13.07 -14.96
CA ALA A 397 17.85 -12.48 -15.44
C ALA A 397 17.55 -11.17 -16.16
N TYR A 398 18.22 -10.09 -15.74
CA TYR A 398 17.95 -8.74 -16.21
C TYR A 398 19.09 -8.22 -17.07
N GLU A 399 18.76 -7.88 -18.31
CA GLU A 399 19.61 -7.16 -19.26
C GLU A 399 18.99 -5.77 -19.54
N LYS A 400 19.69 -4.90 -20.26
CA LYS A 400 19.23 -3.52 -20.52
C LYS A 400 17.80 -3.48 -21.09
N ASN A 401 17.60 -4.17 -22.20
CA ASN A 401 16.34 -4.19 -22.96
C ASN A 401 15.67 -5.57 -22.97
N LYS A 402 16.07 -6.47 -22.07
CA LYS A 402 15.62 -7.85 -22.05
C LYS A 402 15.53 -8.39 -20.63
N ILE A 403 14.48 -9.13 -20.34
CA ILE A 403 14.32 -9.88 -19.09
C ILE A 403 14.04 -11.32 -19.45
N THR A 404 14.87 -12.24 -18.96
CA THR A 404 14.64 -13.67 -19.10
C THR A 404 14.00 -14.20 -17.82
N VAL A 405 12.91 -14.95 -17.95
CA VAL A 405 12.24 -15.60 -16.83
C VAL A 405 12.25 -17.11 -17.03
N THR A 406 12.72 -17.84 -16.02
CA THR A 406 12.83 -19.29 -16.05
C THR A 406 12.02 -19.87 -14.89
N ASP A 407 11.13 -20.81 -15.17
CA ASP A 407 10.35 -21.50 -14.12
C ASP A 407 11.06 -22.75 -13.57
N SER A 408 10.46 -23.41 -12.57
CA SER A 408 10.98 -24.65 -11.99
C SER A 408 11.14 -25.83 -12.95
N LEU A 409 10.49 -25.79 -14.13
CA LEU A 409 10.61 -26.82 -15.16
C LEU A 409 11.69 -26.47 -16.19
N GLY A 410 12.41 -25.36 -16.00
CA GLY A 410 13.42 -24.87 -16.95
C GLY A 410 12.82 -24.22 -18.20
N ARG A 411 11.51 -23.98 -18.24
CA ARG A 411 10.87 -23.29 -19.37
C ARG A 411 11.26 -21.82 -19.31
N ARG A 412 11.70 -21.30 -20.45
CA ARG A 412 12.24 -19.95 -20.57
C ARG A 412 11.28 -19.04 -21.33
N GLU A 413 11.01 -17.88 -20.76
CA GLU A 413 10.32 -16.79 -21.43
C GLU A 413 11.22 -15.56 -21.52
N VAL A 414 11.14 -14.81 -22.61
CA VAL A 414 11.94 -13.59 -22.82
C VAL A 414 11.03 -12.39 -23.07
N LEU A 415 11.16 -11.38 -22.22
CA LEU A 415 10.50 -10.09 -22.35
C LEU A 415 11.47 -9.09 -22.95
N HIS A 416 11.17 -8.57 -24.13
CA HIS A 416 11.90 -7.45 -24.73
C HIS A 416 11.21 -6.15 -24.38
N THR A 417 12.02 -5.19 -23.95
CA THR A 417 11.51 -3.97 -23.36
C THR A 417 12.07 -2.71 -23.99
N GLU A 418 11.23 -1.69 -24.05
CA GLU A 418 11.60 -0.32 -24.42
C GLU A 418 11.24 0.64 -23.28
N GLY A 419 11.92 1.79 -23.24
CA GLY A 419 11.79 2.75 -22.15
C GLY A 419 12.55 2.36 -20.88
N GLU A 420 12.52 3.25 -19.89
CA GLU A 420 13.29 3.12 -18.65
C GLU A 420 12.41 3.41 -17.42
N GLY A 421 12.76 2.84 -16.27
CA GLY A 421 12.04 3.04 -15.01
C GLY A 421 10.53 2.75 -15.11
N GLY A 422 9.69 3.67 -14.60
CA GLY A 422 8.23 3.56 -14.68
C GLY A 422 7.66 3.63 -16.10
N LEU A 423 8.47 4.04 -17.09
CA LEU A 423 8.09 4.08 -18.50
C LEU A 423 8.48 2.82 -19.29
N LYS A 424 9.12 1.84 -18.64
CA LYS A 424 9.50 0.58 -19.26
C LYS A 424 8.27 -0.24 -19.68
N ARG A 425 8.25 -0.72 -20.93
CA ARG A 425 7.15 -1.51 -21.53
C ARG A 425 7.67 -2.80 -22.16
N VAL A 426 6.84 -3.82 -22.21
CA VAL A 426 7.13 -5.07 -22.94
C VAL A 426 6.62 -4.94 -24.37
N VAL A 427 7.52 -4.73 -25.32
CA VAL A 427 7.17 -4.59 -26.75
C VAL A 427 7.11 -5.93 -27.47
N MET A 428 7.80 -6.95 -26.94
CA MET A 428 7.76 -8.30 -27.46
C MET A 428 7.96 -9.34 -26.35
N LYS A 429 7.20 -10.43 -26.43
CA LYS A 429 7.21 -11.56 -25.50
C LYS A 429 7.47 -12.84 -26.30
N GLU A 430 8.59 -13.49 -26.06
CA GLU A 430 8.94 -14.81 -26.62
C GLU A 430 8.67 -15.88 -25.57
N GLN A 431 7.77 -16.82 -25.90
CA GLN A 431 7.36 -17.91 -25.02
C GLN A 431 8.28 -19.12 -25.14
N ALA A 432 8.20 -20.03 -24.17
CA ALA A 432 9.03 -21.24 -24.13
C ALA A 432 8.80 -22.19 -25.32
N ASP A 433 7.64 -22.09 -25.98
CA ASP A 433 7.30 -22.83 -27.20
C ASP A 433 7.78 -22.13 -28.49
N GLY A 434 8.49 -21.01 -28.37
CA GLY A 434 8.96 -20.18 -29.48
C GLY A 434 7.92 -19.22 -30.04
N SER A 435 6.67 -19.23 -29.53
CA SER A 435 5.65 -18.30 -29.97
C SER A 435 5.94 -16.87 -29.51
N VAL A 436 5.58 -15.89 -30.34
CA VAL A 436 5.90 -14.49 -30.10
C VAL A 436 4.63 -13.64 -30.07
N ILE A 437 4.51 -12.79 -29.06
CA ILE A 437 3.47 -11.76 -28.96
C ILE A 437 4.15 -10.40 -29.03
N ARG A 438 3.62 -9.49 -29.85
CA ARG A 438 4.12 -8.10 -29.97
C ARG A 438 3.07 -7.11 -29.49
N SER A 439 3.52 -6.03 -28.89
CA SER A 439 2.65 -4.98 -28.36
C SER A 439 3.22 -3.61 -28.71
N GLY A 440 2.36 -2.70 -29.16
CA GLY A 440 2.68 -1.29 -29.37
C GLY A 440 1.94 -0.40 -28.40
N TYR A 441 2.55 0.72 -28.04
CA TYR A 441 2.05 1.63 -27.03
C TYR A 441 2.00 3.07 -27.55
N ASP A 442 0.99 3.83 -27.13
CA ASP A 442 0.87 5.25 -27.45
C ASP A 442 1.88 6.11 -26.64
N GLY A 443 1.96 7.41 -26.93
CA GLY A 443 2.84 8.34 -26.20
C GLY A 443 2.52 8.51 -24.72
N SER A 444 1.32 8.08 -24.28
CA SER A 444 0.94 7.99 -22.86
C SER A 444 1.25 6.63 -22.24
N GLY A 445 1.82 5.70 -23.02
CA GLY A 445 2.24 4.36 -22.65
C GLY A 445 1.13 3.31 -22.69
N ARG A 446 -0.08 3.62 -23.15
CA ARG A 446 -1.24 2.70 -23.17
C ARG A 446 -1.13 1.76 -24.36
N LEU A 447 -1.66 0.55 -24.23
CA LEU A 447 -1.64 -0.44 -25.30
C LEU A 447 -2.47 0.09 -26.49
N GLU A 448 -1.81 0.33 -27.62
CA GLU A 448 -2.43 0.80 -28.86
C GLU A 448 -2.80 -0.41 -29.73
N TRP A 449 -1.90 -1.38 -29.84
CA TRP A 449 -2.13 -2.60 -30.60
C TRP A 449 -1.35 -3.78 -30.06
N ARG A 450 -1.80 -4.98 -30.42
CA ARG A 450 -1.13 -6.23 -30.09
C ARG A 450 -1.25 -7.22 -31.24
N THR A 451 -0.20 -8.00 -31.45
CA THR A 451 -0.21 -9.17 -32.34
C THR A 451 -0.09 -10.44 -31.51
N ASP A 452 -1.01 -11.39 -31.69
CA ASP A 452 -0.95 -12.69 -31.03
C ASP A 452 0.06 -13.65 -31.69
N ALA A 453 0.21 -14.84 -31.12
CA ALA A 453 1.11 -15.88 -31.63
C ALA A 453 0.79 -16.35 -33.06
N ALA A 454 -0.46 -16.17 -33.52
CA ALA A 454 -0.90 -16.52 -34.88
C ALA A 454 -0.74 -15.34 -35.87
N GLY A 455 -0.16 -14.22 -35.43
CA GLY A 455 0.02 -13.03 -36.26
C GLY A 455 -1.22 -12.14 -36.36
N ARG A 456 -2.31 -12.43 -35.64
CA ARG A 456 -3.53 -11.61 -35.69
C ARG A 456 -3.35 -10.35 -34.86
N LYS A 457 -3.65 -9.20 -35.47
CA LYS A 457 -3.54 -7.89 -34.84
C LYS A 457 -4.88 -7.41 -34.27
N THR A 458 -4.87 -7.01 -33.01
CA THR A 458 -5.96 -6.31 -32.32
C THR A 458 -5.51 -4.87 -32.01
N THR A 459 -6.38 -3.90 -32.25
CA THR A 459 -6.14 -2.47 -31.94
C THR A 459 -7.16 -2.01 -30.91
N TYR A 460 -6.76 -1.14 -29.98
CA TYR A 460 -7.55 -0.76 -28.80
C TYR A 460 -7.99 0.71 -28.80
#